data_AF-A0A432QE94-F1
#
_entry.id   AF-A0A432QE94-F1
#
_cell.length_a   1.000
_cell.length_b   1.000
_cell.length_c   1.000
_cell.angle_alpha   90.00
_cell.angle_beta   90.00
_cell.angle_gamma   90.00
#
_symmetry.space_group_name_H-M   'P 1'
#
loop_
_entity.id
_entity.type
_entity.pdbx_description
1 polymer ?
#
loop_
_entity_poly.entity_id
_entity_poly.type
_entity_poly.pdbx_seq_one_letter_code
_entity_poly.pdbx_strand_id
1 'polypeptide(L)'
;GQNGISQAKLFGEAVGVSGLALTKLDGTAKGGIVANVCRELKIPVRFIGIGEQMDDLRDFDAHEFVDALFAEETGTGESSAAA
;
A
#
# COMPACT_ATOMS: atom_id res chain seq x y z
N GLY A 1 9.45 3.08 -0.48
CA GLY A 1 10.17 4.36 -0.73
C GLY A 1 10.90 4.35 -2.07
N GLN A 2 11.73 5.36 -2.36
CA GLN A 2 12.52 5.45 -3.62
C GLN A 2 13.45 4.24 -3.83
N ASN A 3 14.02 3.69 -2.75
CA ASN A 3 14.85 2.49 -2.83
C ASN A 3 14.12 1.30 -3.46
N GLY A 4 12.83 1.11 -3.13
CA GLY A 4 12.03 0.03 -3.69
C GLY A 4 11.78 0.19 -5.20
N ILE A 5 11.64 1.43 -5.67
CA ILE A 5 11.50 1.72 -7.11
C ILE A 5 12.81 1.37 -7.84
N SER A 6 13.95 1.83 -7.33
CA SER A 6 15.25 1.53 -7.95
C SER A 6 15.54 0.02 -8.00
N GLN A 7 15.23 -0.71 -6.92
CA GLN A 7 15.39 -2.16 -6.88
C GLN A 7 14.48 -2.86 -7.90
N ALA A 8 13.21 -2.48 -7.98
CA ALA A 8 12.28 -3.10 -8.93
C ALA A 8 12.68 -2.86 -10.40
N LYS A 9 13.25 -1.68 -10.73
CA LYS A 9 13.82 -1.42 -12.07
C LYS A 9 14.98 -2.37 -12.38
N LEU A 10 15.95 -2.48 -11.46
CA LEU A 10 17.11 -3.37 -11.62
C LEU A 10 16.70 -4.85 -11.77
N PHE A 11 15.74 -5.33 -10.97
CA PHE A 11 15.21 -6.69 -11.13
C PHE A 11 14.44 -6.87 -12.43
N GLY A 12 13.66 -5.87 -12.84
CA GLY A 12 12.94 -5.87 -14.11
C GLY A 12 13.88 -6.04 -15.31
N GLU A 13 15.00 -5.32 -15.32
CA GLU A 13 16.04 -5.41 -16.34
C GLU A 13 16.76 -6.77 -16.35
N ALA A 14 16.99 -7.35 -15.16
CA ALA A 14 17.74 -8.58 -15.02
C ALA A 14 16.95 -9.85 -15.38
N VAL A 15 15.68 -9.94 -14.96
CA VAL A 15 14.91 -11.19 -15.02
C VAL A 15 13.49 -11.07 -15.57
N GLY A 16 13.01 -9.86 -15.85
CA GLY A 16 11.64 -9.64 -16.33
C GLY A 16 10.59 -9.84 -15.22
N VAL A 17 10.32 -8.79 -14.46
CA VAL A 17 9.32 -8.81 -13.38
C VAL A 17 7.91 -8.63 -13.94
N SER A 18 7.00 -9.55 -13.60
CA SER A 18 5.60 -9.55 -14.07
C SER A 18 4.58 -9.03 -13.06
N GLY A 19 4.98 -8.86 -11.80
CA GLY A 19 4.12 -8.41 -10.72
C GLY A 19 4.90 -7.99 -9.48
N LEU A 20 4.26 -7.16 -8.64
CA LEU A 20 4.85 -6.63 -7.40
C LEU A 20 4.01 -7.01 -6.19
N ALA A 21 4.68 -7.30 -5.08
CA ALA A 21 4.09 -7.33 -3.74
C ALA A 21 4.69 -6.17 -2.92
N LEU A 22 3.84 -5.29 -2.39
CA LEU A 22 4.27 -4.10 -1.63
C LEU A 22 3.97 -4.28 -0.15
N THR A 23 4.99 -4.50 0.67
CA THR A 23 4.85 -4.77 2.11
C THR A 23 5.14 -3.54 2.97
N LYS A 24 4.84 -3.64 4.28
CA LYS A 24 5.12 -2.63 5.31
C LYS A 24 4.38 -1.30 5.08
N LEU A 25 3.12 -1.39 4.62
CA LEU A 25 2.28 -0.22 4.38
C LEU A 25 1.66 0.34 5.67
N ASP A 26 1.72 -0.41 6.76
CA ASP A 26 1.31 -0.04 8.12
C ASP A 26 2.24 0.98 8.80
N GLY A 27 3.56 0.84 8.59
CA GLY A 27 4.58 1.59 9.32
C GLY A 27 5.05 2.88 8.64
N THR A 28 4.53 3.24 7.46
CA THR A 28 5.00 4.43 6.73
C THR A 28 3.84 5.31 6.27
N ALA A 29 3.78 6.52 6.84
CA ALA A 29 2.90 7.56 6.35
C ALA A 29 3.07 7.72 4.84
N LYS A 30 1.93 7.64 4.14
CA LYS A 30 1.68 7.89 2.71
C LYS A 30 1.60 6.63 1.85
N GLY A 31 0.39 6.08 1.75
CA GLY A 31 -0.06 5.25 0.64
C GLY A 31 0.21 5.87 -0.76
N GLY A 32 0.55 7.16 -0.83
CA GLY A 32 1.08 7.81 -2.03
C GLY A 32 2.33 7.17 -2.65
N ILE A 33 3.09 6.35 -1.91
CA ILE A 33 4.19 5.57 -2.51
C ILE A 33 3.68 4.57 -3.55
N VAL A 34 2.52 3.94 -3.33
CA VAL A 34 1.93 2.95 -4.23
C VAL A 34 1.59 3.61 -5.57
N ALA A 35 0.96 4.78 -5.53
CA ALA A 35 0.67 5.57 -6.74
C ALA A 35 1.94 5.88 -7.55
N ASN A 36 3.03 6.26 -6.88
CA ASN A 36 4.29 6.56 -7.55
C ASN A 36 4.97 5.30 -8.13
N VAL A 37 4.95 4.18 -7.39
CA VAL A 37 5.47 2.88 -7.84
C VAL A 37 4.74 2.44 -9.10
N CYS A 38 3.40 2.48 -9.12
CA CYS A 38 2.61 2.15 -10.29
C CYS A 38 2.94 3.04 -11.50
N ARG A 39 3.09 4.36 -11.27
CA ARG A 39 3.44 5.33 -12.32
C ARG A 39 4.82 5.06 -12.93
N GLU A 40 5.81 4.77 -12.09
CA GLU A 40 7.20 4.62 -12.49
C GLU A 40 7.51 3.26 -13.13
N LEU A 41 6.93 2.18 -12.60
CA LEU A 41 7.31 0.83 -13.00
C LEU A 41 6.39 0.25 -14.09
N LYS A 42 5.12 0.67 -14.16
CA LYS A 42 4.11 0.09 -15.05
C LYS A 42 4.00 -1.44 -14.95
N ILE A 43 4.32 -2.00 -13.78
CA ILE A 43 4.19 -3.42 -13.46
C ILE A 43 2.97 -3.57 -12.53
N PRO A 44 2.09 -4.57 -12.74
CA PRO A 44 0.94 -4.79 -11.88
C PRO A 44 1.33 -5.04 -10.42
N VAL A 45 0.76 -4.27 -9.50
CA VAL A 45 0.78 -4.64 -8.08
C VAL A 45 -0.25 -5.75 -7.88
N ARG A 46 0.19 -6.87 -7.32
CA ARG A 46 -0.63 -8.07 -7.07
C ARG A 46 -1.04 -8.18 -5.61
N PHE A 47 -0.14 -7.83 -4.70
CA PHE A 47 -0.35 -7.98 -3.26
C PHE A 47 0.12 -6.74 -2.50
N ILE A 48 -0.52 -6.51 -1.35
CA ILE A 48 -0.10 -5.52 -0.37
C ILE A 48 0.00 -6.13 1.02
N GLY A 49 1.04 -5.77 1.77
CA GLY A 49 1.24 -6.18 3.16
C GLY A 49 1.01 -4.99 4.10
N ILE A 50 -0.02 -5.09 4.93
CA ILE A 50 -0.47 -4.02 5.84
C ILE A 50 -0.23 -4.35 7.33
N GLY A 51 0.73 -5.23 7.61
CA GLY A 51 1.08 -5.66 8.96
C GLY A 51 2.10 -6.80 8.93
N GLU A 52 2.22 -7.51 10.05
CA GLU A 52 3.25 -8.55 10.28
C GLU A 52 2.69 -9.97 10.30
N GLN A 53 1.36 -10.14 10.38
CA GLN A 53 0.71 -11.44 10.43
C GLN A 53 0.52 -12.04 9.03
N MET A 54 0.30 -13.35 8.95
CA MET A 54 0.05 -14.02 7.66
C MET A 54 -1.17 -13.44 6.92
N ASP A 55 -2.22 -13.09 7.68
CA ASP A 55 -3.46 -12.54 7.14
C ASP A 55 -3.33 -11.07 6.70
N ASP A 56 -2.20 -10.41 7.01
CA ASP A 56 -1.94 -9.02 6.64
C ASP A 56 -1.42 -8.88 5.20
N LEU A 57 -1.13 -10.00 4.51
CA LEU A 57 -0.83 -10.02 3.08
C LEU A 57 -2.13 -10.25 2.29
N ARG A 58 -2.59 -9.21 1.60
CA ARG A 58 -3.86 -9.22 0.87
C ARG A 58 -3.63 -9.01 -0.62
N ASP A 59 -4.60 -9.47 -1.43
CA ASP A 59 -4.69 -9.08 -2.84
C ASP A 59 -4.80 -7.55 -2.96
N PHE A 60 -4.15 -6.99 -3.98
CA PHE A 60 -4.24 -5.55 -4.23
C PHE A 60 -5.51 -5.23 -5.01
N ASP A 61 -6.43 -4.51 -4.37
CA ASP A 61 -7.54 -3.84 -5.01
C ASP A 61 -7.33 -2.32 -4.99
N ALA A 62 -7.37 -1.69 -6.17
CA ALA A 62 -7.09 -0.27 -6.30
C ALA A 62 -8.20 0.61 -5.72
N HIS A 63 -9.45 0.16 -5.76
CA HIS A 63 -10.58 0.89 -5.18
C HIS A 63 -10.50 0.83 -3.66
N GLU A 64 -10.38 -0.37 -3.07
CA GLU A 64 -10.24 -0.52 -1.61
C GLU A 64 -9.03 0.26 -1.08
N PHE A 65 -7.91 0.26 -1.82
CA PHE A 65 -6.71 0.99 -1.43
C PHE A 65 -6.92 2.51 -1.43
N VAL A 66 -7.59 3.05 -2.45
CA VAL A 66 -7.90 4.50 -2.53
C VAL A 66 -8.92 4.87 -1.47
N ASP A 67 -9.97 4.08 -1.30
CA ASP A 67 -11.00 4.32 -0.28
C ASP A 67 -10.37 4.33 1.12
N ALA A 68 -9.50 3.37 1.44
CA ALA A 68 -8.78 3.34 2.71
C ALA A 68 -7.81 4.53 2.90
N LEU A 69 -7.23 5.05 1.81
CA LEU A 69 -6.30 6.19 1.87
C LEU A 69 -7.02 7.52 2.15
N PHE A 70 -8.29 7.65 1.75
CA PHE A 70 -9.10 8.86 1.91
C PHE A 70 -10.27 8.71 2.89
N ALA A 71 -10.41 7.55 3.52
CA ALA A 71 -11.31 7.38 4.65
C ALA A 71 -10.86 8.32 5.77
N GLU A 72 -11.56 9.45 5.92
CA GLU A 72 -11.31 10.40 7.00
C GLU A 72 -11.41 9.68 8.36
N GLU A 73 -10.58 10.07 9.33
CA GLU A 73 -10.76 9.67 10.73
C GLU A 73 -12.05 10.28 11.29
N THR A 74 -13.22 9.78 10.88
CA THR A 74 -14.48 10.08 11.56
C THR A 74 -14.58 9.22 12.82
N GLY A 75 -13.74 9.54 13.80
CA GLY A 75 -13.77 9.04 15.18
C GLY A 75 -14.43 10.05 16.12
N THR A 76 -15.76 10.07 16.07
CA THR A 76 -16.74 10.54 17.07
C THR A 76 -16.21 10.94 18.45
N GLY A 77 -16.25 12.24 18.72
CA GLY A 77 -16.38 12.78 20.08
C GLY A 77 -17.83 12.72 20.53
N GLU A 78 -18.28 11.58 21.02
CA GLU A 78 -19.47 11.47 21.87
C GLU A 78 -19.17 10.52 23.03
N SER A 79 -18.71 11.09 24.14
CA SER A 79 -18.77 10.45 25.45
C SER A 79 -19.66 11.29 26.35
N SER A 80 -20.86 10.74 26.56
CA SER A 80 -21.67 10.84 27.78
C SER A 80 -22.25 12.21 28.15
N ALA A 81 -23.42 12.49 27.58
CA ALA A 81 -24.54 12.95 28.39
C ALA A 81 -25.07 11.74 29.19
N ALA A 82 -24.81 11.70 30.50
CA ALA A 82 -25.50 10.82 31.42
C ALA A 82 -25.56 11.48 32.82
N ALA A 83 -26.78 11.84 33.19
CA ALA A 83 -27.33 12.12 34.54
C ALA A 83 -26.64 13.18 35.41
#